data_AF-A0A8K0CVN5-F1
#
_entry.id   AF-A0A8K0CVN5-F1
#
_cell.length_a   1.000
_cell.length_b   1.000
_cell.length_c   1.000
_cell.angle_alpha   90.00
_cell.angle_beta   90.00
_cell.angle_gamma   90.00
#
_symmetry.space_group_name_H-M   'P 1'
#
loop_
_entity.id
_entity.type
_entity.pdbx_description
1 polymer ?
#
loop_
_entity_poly.entity_id
_entity_poly.type
_entity_poly.pdbx_seq_one_letter_code
_entity_poly.pdbx_strand_id
1 'polypeptide(L)'
;MNLLLKAPPEKKPPKTWPDKGEIRFVNLFLRYFPDEPPVLKNLNFTILPLEKVGIVGRTGAGKSSLISALFQLTDTEGSIIIDNLDINQLGLHDLRSKVSIIPQEPVLFSGTMRKNLDPFDEYGDDLLWKALEEVELKEAVSDLVSGLNSKMSEGGTNFSVGQRQLVCLARAIIRNNKILVLDEATANVDPQTDALIQHTIRKKFANCTVLTIAHRLHTVMDSDKVLVMDAGTMVEFDHPHILLQNESGFLYGMVQQTGKAMAEVLTRVAKQSYRKLQSPEDFLEE
;
A
#
# COMPACT_ATOMS: atom_id res chain seq x y z
N MET A 1 4.63 0.74 -28.38
CA MET A 1 3.62 -0.27 -28.80
C MET A 1 4.36 -1.51 -29.31
N ASN A 2 4.69 -2.42 -28.39
CA ASN A 2 5.12 -3.80 -28.65
C ASN A 2 5.15 -4.53 -27.30
N LEU A 3 3.97 -4.85 -26.78
CA LEU A 3 3.76 -5.53 -25.49
C LEU A 3 3.57 -7.04 -25.67
N LEU A 4 4.03 -7.61 -26.78
CA LEU A 4 3.93 -9.04 -27.04
C LEU A 4 5.24 -9.56 -27.63
N LEU A 5 5.71 -10.64 -27.01
CA LEU A 5 6.70 -11.63 -27.49
C LEU A 5 8.17 -11.34 -27.18
N LYS A 6 8.55 -11.61 -25.92
CA LYS A 6 9.60 -12.57 -25.54
C LYS A 6 9.76 -12.64 -24.01
N ALA A 7 8.79 -13.28 -23.33
CA ALA A 7 9.04 -13.80 -22.00
C ALA A 7 9.59 -15.24 -22.14
N PRO A 8 10.67 -15.63 -21.44
CA PRO A 8 11.09 -17.03 -21.31
C PRO A 8 9.95 -17.88 -20.71
N PRO A 9 9.97 -19.22 -20.79
CA PRO A 9 8.90 -20.06 -20.26
C PRO A 9 8.56 -19.64 -18.83
N GLU A 10 7.30 -19.21 -18.64
CA GLU A 10 6.77 -18.64 -17.40
C GLU A 10 7.19 -19.49 -16.20
N LYS A 11 8.13 -18.99 -15.39
CA LYS A 11 8.39 -19.59 -14.09
C LYS A 11 7.24 -19.22 -13.19
N LYS A 12 6.23 -20.09 -13.13
CA LYS A 12 5.17 -19.96 -12.14
C LYS A 12 5.79 -20.02 -10.75
N PRO A 13 5.51 -19.05 -9.88
CA PRO A 13 5.99 -19.12 -8.51
C PRO A 13 5.30 -20.30 -7.79
N PRO A 14 5.87 -20.81 -6.69
CA PRO A 14 5.18 -21.76 -5.83
C PRO A 14 3.81 -21.22 -5.42
N LYS A 15 2.80 -22.09 -5.24
CA LYS A 15 1.44 -21.64 -4.87
C LYS A 15 1.39 -20.81 -3.59
N THR A 16 2.31 -21.10 -2.67
CA THR A 16 2.48 -20.43 -1.37
C THR A 16 3.22 -19.10 -1.46
N TRP A 17 3.79 -18.75 -2.61
CA TRP A 17 4.52 -17.50 -2.77
C TRP A 17 3.54 -16.31 -2.94
N PRO A 18 3.90 -15.13 -2.41
CA PRO A 18 4.93 -14.91 -1.39
C PRO A 18 4.49 -15.49 -0.04
N ASP A 19 5.44 -16.07 0.70
CA ASP A 19 5.17 -16.69 2.01
C ASP A 19 5.43 -15.68 3.14
N LYS A 20 6.54 -14.93 3.03
CA LYS A 20 6.96 -13.97 4.05
C LYS A 20 6.57 -12.54 3.68
N GLY A 21 6.76 -12.15 2.42
CA GLY A 21 6.53 -10.78 1.96
C GLY A 21 7.73 -9.85 2.17
N GLU A 22 8.96 -10.37 2.14
CA GLU A 22 10.16 -9.53 2.03
C GLU A 22 10.20 -8.87 0.65
N ILE A 23 10.58 -7.60 0.56
CA ILE A 23 10.76 -6.90 -0.72
C ILE A 23 12.14 -6.25 -0.75
N ARG A 24 12.94 -6.57 -1.76
CA ARG A 24 14.30 -6.05 -1.93
C ARG A 24 14.46 -5.35 -3.26
N PHE A 25 14.88 -4.11 -3.19
CA PHE A 25 15.22 -3.27 -4.34
C PHE A 25 16.74 -3.32 -4.51
N VAL A 26 17.21 -3.75 -5.68
CA VAL A 26 18.65 -3.93 -5.98
C VAL A 26 19.00 -3.17 -7.25
N ASN A 27 19.77 -2.09 -7.10
CA ASN A 27 20.20 -1.20 -8.16
C ASN A 27 19.05 -0.80 -9.09
N LEU A 28 17.88 -0.50 -8.53
CA LEU A 28 16.68 -0.28 -9.34
C LEU A 28 16.74 1.09 -10.03
N PHE A 29 16.52 1.08 -11.34
CA PHE A 29 16.22 2.28 -12.14
C PHE A 29 14.92 2.08 -12.93
N LEU A 30 14.19 3.17 -13.15
CA LEU A 30 12.99 3.19 -13.98
C LEU A 30 13.03 4.39 -14.91
N ARG A 31 12.76 4.15 -16.19
CA ARG A 31 12.60 5.16 -17.24
C ARG A 31 11.23 4.96 -17.89
N TYR A 32 10.49 6.03 -18.11
CA TYR A 32 9.25 5.95 -18.91
C TYR A 32 9.54 5.96 -20.41
N PHE A 33 10.60 6.67 -20.82
CA PHE A 33 11.04 6.73 -22.20
C PHE A 33 12.54 6.42 -22.28
N PRO A 34 13.00 5.62 -23.25
CA PRO A 34 14.40 5.22 -23.36
C PRO A 34 15.39 6.40 -23.43
N ASP A 35 15.00 7.47 -24.12
CA ASP A 35 15.83 8.66 -24.35
C ASP A 35 15.76 9.69 -23.22
N GLU A 36 14.95 9.44 -22.18
CA GLU A 36 14.79 10.32 -21.03
C GLU A 36 15.62 9.86 -19.83
N PRO A 37 16.03 10.79 -18.94
CA PRO A 37 16.71 10.43 -17.70
C PRO A 37 15.82 9.54 -16.82
N PRO A 38 16.41 8.67 -15.99
CA PRO A 38 15.65 7.78 -15.15
C PRO A 38 14.93 8.57 -14.05
N VAL A 39 13.66 8.22 -13.83
CA VAL A 39 12.81 8.80 -12.78
C VAL A 39 13.12 8.16 -11.43
N LEU A 40 13.35 6.84 -11.38
CA LEU A 40 13.93 6.18 -10.21
C LEU A 40 15.41 5.93 -10.45
N LYS A 41 16.24 6.26 -9.46
CA LYS A 41 17.70 6.33 -9.60
C LYS A 41 18.37 5.51 -8.51
N ASN A 42 18.91 4.36 -8.89
CA ASN A 42 19.73 3.49 -8.05
C ASN A 42 19.12 3.16 -6.68
N LEU A 43 17.85 2.77 -6.64
CA LEU A 43 17.21 2.43 -5.37
C LEU A 43 17.74 1.09 -4.83
N ASN A 44 18.22 1.12 -3.60
CA ASN A 44 18.84 0.00 -2.91
C ASN A 44 18.37 -0.05 -1.45
N PHE A 45 17.37 -0.86 -1.17
CA PHE A 45 16.84 -1.04 0.19
C PHE A 45 16.07 -2.35 0.31
N THR A 46 15.83 -2.76 1.55
CA THR A 46 15.08 -3.97 1.88
C THR A 46 13.96 -3.63 2.86
N ILE A 47 12.75 -4.06 2.53
CA ILE A 47 11.60 -4.08 3.41
C ILE A 47 11.47 -5.52 3.94
N LEU A 48 11.62 -5.69 5.24
CA LEU A 48 11.55 -6.99 5.88
C LEU A 48 10.08 -7.47 5.97
N PRO A 49 9.85 -8.78 6.12
CA PRO A 49 8.51 -9.32 6.33
C PRO A 49 7.79 -8.61 7.47
N LEU A 50 6.50 -8.34 7.27
CA LEU A 50 5.59 -7.72 8.24
C LEU A 50 5.83 -6.22 8.51
N GLU A 51 6.92 -5.64 8.00
CA GLU A 51 7.21 -4.22 8.19
C GLU A 51 6.10 -3.34 7.57
N LYS A 52 5.72 -2.31 8.32
CA LYS A 52 4.93 -1.18 7.83
C LYS A 52 5.91 -0.09 7.42
N VAL A 53 5.95 0.22 6.14
CA VAL A 53 6.85 1.23 5.58
C VAL A 53 6.04 2.39 5.03
N GLY A 54 6.27 3.58 5.61
CA GLY A 54 5.77 4.83 5.05
C GLY A 54 6.67 5.32 3.93
N ILE A 55 6.11 5.82 2.84
CA ILE A 55 6.84 6.38 1.69
C ILE A 55 6.43 7.85 1.56
N VAL A 56 7.39 8.73 1.80
CA VAL A 56 7.17 10.19 1.81
C VAL A 56 8.16 10.88 0.88
N GLY A 57 7.84 12.11 0.53
CA GLY A 57 8.61 12.90 -0.43
C GLY A 57 7.72 13.93 -1.11
N ARG A 58 8.34 14.98 -1.67
CA ARG A 58 7.60 16.01 -2.41
C ARG A 58 6.90 15.42 -3.64
N THR A 59 5.95 16.18 -4.19
CA THR A 59 5.37 15.86 -5.50
C THR A 59 6.48 15.78 -6.54
N GLY A 60 6.46 14.74 -7.39
CA GLY A 60 7.54 14.48 -8.35
C GLY A 60 8.77 13.75 -7.80
N ALA A 61 8.80 13.38 -6.51
CA ALA A 61 9.96 12.67 -5.93
C ALA A 61 10.13 11.20 -6.40
N GLY A 62 9.16 10.65 -7.15
CA GLY A 62 9.20 9.27 -7.67
C GLY A 62 8.34 8.25 -6.92
N LYS A 63 7.50 8.67 -5.96
CA LYS A 63 6.67 7.75 -5.14
C LYS A 63 5.73 6.87 -5.98
N SER A 64 4.96 7.47 -6.90
CA SER A 64 4.07 6.71 -7.80
C SER A 64 4.86 5.85 -8.79
N SER A 65 6.04 6.31 -9.23
CA SER A 65 6.95 5.49 -10.04
C SER A 65 7.45 4.24 -9.31
N LEU A 66 7.63 4.31 -7.99
CA LEU A 66 7.98 3.16 -7.17
C LEU A 66 6.85 2.11 -7.16
N ILE A 67 5.58 2.53 -7.11
CA ILE A 67 4.43 1.62 -7.29
C ILE A 67 4.44 1.03 -8.70
N SER A 68 4.64 1.86 -9.73
CA SER A 68 4.71 1.39 -11.12
C SER A 68 5.78 0.31 -11.32
N ALA A 69 6.94 0.47 -10.67
CA ALA A 69 8.01 -0.52 -10.68
C ALA A 69 7.57 -1.82 -9.98
N LEU A 70 7.00 -1.72 -8.77
CA LEU A 70 6.57 -2.88 -7.97
C LEU A 70 5.49 -3.73 -8.65
N PHE A 71 4.56 -3.09 -9.38
CA PHE A 71 3.50 -3.76 -10.14
C PHE A 71 3.91 -4.13 -11.58
N GLN A 72 5.16 -3.87 -11.97
CA GLN A 72 5.66 -4.00 -13.35
C GLN A 72 4.72 -3.36 -14.37
N LEU A 73 4.33 -2.11 -14.13
CA LEU A 73 3.58 -1.30 -15.11
C LEU A 73 4.52 -0.66 -16.13
N THR A 74 5.82 -0.62 -15.84
CA THR A 74 6.87 -0.07 -16.68
C THR A 74 8.14 -0.91 -16.48
N ASP A 75 8.93 -1.07 -17.53
CA ASP A 75 10.20 -1.80 -17.46
C ASP A 75 11.20 -1.11 -16.53
N THR A 76 12.01 -1.92 -15.86
CA THR A 76 13.02 -1.46 -14.89
C THR A 76 14.38 -2.06 -15.19
N GLU A 77 15.43 -1.30 -14.95
CA GLU A 77 16.79 -1.83 -14.85
C GLU A 77 17.09 -2.19 -13.37
N GLY A 78 17.92 -3.19 -13.14
CA GLY A 78 18.08 -3.78 -11.80
C GLY A 78 16.96 -4.79 -11.49
N SER A 79 16.76 -5.07 -10.21
CA SER A 79 15.81 -6.10 -9.78
C SER A 79 14.97 -5.66 -8.59
N ILE A 80 13.70 -6.05 -8.60
CA ILE A 80 12.85 -6.10 -7.41
C ILE A 80 12.67 -7.58 -7.09
N ILE A 81 13.08 -7.99 -5.90
CA ILE A 81 13.02 -9.37 -5.44
C ILE A 81 11.96 -9.43 -4.35
N ILE A 82 10.96 -10.30 -4.50
CA ILE A 82 9.98 -10.58 -3.46
C ILE A 82 10.24 -11.98 -2.91
N ASP A 83 10.51 -12.05 -1.60
CA ASP A 83 11.13 -13.18 -0.92
C ASP A 83 12.45 -13.59 -1.59
N ASN A 84 12.40 -14.58 -2.48
CA ASN A 84 13.57 -15.13 -3.18
C ASN A 84 13.44 -15.12 -4.71
N LEU A 85 12.38 -14.51 -5.24
CA LEU A 85 12.10 -14.48 -6.67
C LEU A 85 12.19 -13.05 -7.20
N ASP A 86 13.00 -12.86 -8.24
CA ASP A 86 13.00 -11.63 -9.03
C ASP A 86 11.67 -11.55 -9.81
N ILE A 87 10.92 -10.47 -9.59
CA ILE A 87 9.62 -10.30 -10.21
C ILE A 87 9.71 -10.19 -11.73
N ASN A 88 10.86 -9.79 -12.30
CA ASN A 88 11.12 -9.74 -13.74
C ASN A 88 11.08 -11.11 -14.43
N GLN A 89 11.09 -12.19 -13.65
CA GLN A 89 11.01 -13.57 -14.14
C GLN A 89 9.59 -14.14 -14.07
N LEU A 90 8.63 -13.40 -13.50
CA LEU A 90 7.26 -13.86 -13.26
C LEU A 90 6.29 -13.38 -14.34
N GLY A 91 5.21 -14.14 -14.55
CA GLY A 91 4.08 -13.65 -15.33
C GLY A 91 3.37 -12.51 -14.59
N LEU A 92 2.96 -11.46 -15.31
CA LEU A 92 2.31 -10.28 -14.72
C LEU A 92 1.06 -10.64 -13.90
N HIS A 93 0.29 -11.64 -14.35
CA HIS A 93 -0.88 -12.11 -13.61
C HIS A 93 -0.49 -12.78 -12.28
N ASP A 94 0.54 -13.62 -12.29
CA ASP A 94 1.04 -14.32 -11.10
C ASP A 94 1.61 -13.33 -10.07
N LEU A 95 2.31 -12.28 -10.52
CA LEU A 95 2.78 -11.21 -9.64
C LEU A 95 1.62 -10.39 -9.07
N ARG A 96 0.76 -9.85 -9.93
CA ARG A 96 -0.26 -8.86 -9.53
C ARG A 96 -1.43 -9.48 -8.75
N SER A 97 -1.67 -10.78 -8.90
CA SER A 97 -2.64 -11.49 -8.05
C SER A 97 -2.15 -11.62 -6.60
N LYS A 98 -0.84 -11.53 -6.37
CA LYS A 98 -0.19 -11.72 -5.05
C LYS A 98 0.15 -10.43 -4.30
N VAL A 99 -0.13 -9.27 -4.89
CA VAL A 99 0.03 -7.96 -4.27
C VAL A 99 -1.31 -7.25 -4.27
N SER A 100 -1.77 -6.81 -3.10
CA SER A 100 -3.00 -6.01 -2.99
C SER A 100 -2.68 -4.52 -3.03
N ILE A 101 -3.56 -3.73 -3.65
CA ILE A 101 -3.45 -2.27 -3.68
C ILE A 101 -4.77 -1.64 -3.26
N ILE A 102 -4.68 -0.57 -2.48
CA ILE A 102 -5.78 0.32 -2.14
C ILE A 102 -5.41 1.71 -2.71
N PRO A 103 -6.00 2.10 -3.85
CA PRO A 103 -5.65 3.34 -4.54
C PRO A 103 -6.24 4.58 -3.86
N GLN A 104 -5.72 5.75 -4.25
CA GLN A 104 -6.21 7.06 -3.81
C GLN A 104 -7.62 7.35 -4.33
N GLU A 105 -7.87 6.97 -5.58
CA GLU A 105 -9.19 7.06 -6.21
C GLU A 105 -9.86 5.68 -6.19
N PRO A 106 -10.87 5.45 -5.32
CA PRO A 106 -11.53 4.17 -5.25
C PRO A 106 -12.50 4.00 -6.42
N VAL A 107 -12.13 3.12 -7.35
CA VAL A 107 -12.94 2.82 -8.54
C VAL A 107 -13.82 1.60 -8.30
N LEU A 108 -15.12 1.76 -8.56
CA LEU A 108 -16.05 0.65 -8.71
C LEU A 108 -16.45 0.52 -10.18
N PHE A 109 -16.46 -0.72 -10.67
CA PHE A 109 -16.83 -1.04 -12.03
C PHE A 109 -18.34 -1.26 -12.14
N SER A 110 -18.88 -1.00 -13.34
CA SER A 110 -20.25 -1.38 -13.65
C SER A 110 -20.40 -2.91 -13.53
N GLY A 111 -21.49 -3.35 -12.90
CA GLY A 111 -21.68 -4.76 -12.54
C GLY A 111 -22.39 -4.91 -11.20
N THR A 112 -22.30 -6.08 -10.57
CA THR A 112 -22.86 -6.29 -9.22
C THR A 112 -21.85 -5.90 -8.14
N MET A 113 -22.31 -5.67 -6.91
CA MET A 113 -21.42 -5.55 -5.75
C MET A 113 -20.54 -6.81 -5.61
N ARG A 114 -21.11 -7.99 -5.83
CA ARG A 114 -20.39 -9.27 -5.85
C ARG A 114 -19.21 -9.24 -6.82
N LYS A 115 -19.44 -8.84 -8.08
CA LYS A 115 -18.39 -8.74 -9.10
C LYS A 115 -17.37 -7.66 -8.82
N ASN A 116 -17.76 -6.61 -8.10
CA ASN A 116 -16.82 -5.62 -7.62
C ASN A 116 -15.90 -6.20 -6.55
N LEU A 117 -16.38 -7.05 -5.65
CA LEU A 117 -15.56 -7.68 -4.60
C LEU A 117 -14.70 -8.84 -5.13
N ASP A 118 -15.28 -9.66 -6.01
CA ASP A 118 -14.69 -10.88 -6.57
C ASP A 118 -15.04 -11.01 -8.06
N PRO A 119 -14.23 -10.43 -8.95
CA PRO A 119 -14.50 -10.43 -10.40
C PRO A 119 -14.49 -11.84 -11.03
N PHE A 120 -13.70 -12.76 -10.46
CA PHE A 120 -13.40 -14.08 -11.03
C PHE A 120 -14.20 -15.23 -10.39
N ASP A 121 -15.10 -14.91 -9.46
CA ASP A 121 -15.89 -15.90 -8.70
C ASP A 121 -15.02 -16.94 -7.98
N GLU A 122 -13.88 -16.51 -7.43
CA GLU A 122 -12.93 -17.37 -6.73
C GLU A 122 -13.35 -17.63 -5.27
N TYR A 123 -14.25 -16.80 -4.71
CA TYR A 123 -14.59 -16.82 -3.29
C TYR A 123 -16.09 -17.01 -3.07
N GLY A 124 -16.45 -17.71 -1.98
CA GLY A 124 -17.85 -17.88 -1.57
C GLY A 124 -18.45 -16.62 -0.95
N ASP A 125 -19.77 -16.47 -1.06
CA ASP A 125 -20.49 -15.28 -0.58
C ASP A 125 -20.32 -15.04 0.93
N ASP A 126 -20.17 -16.09 1.73
CA ASP A 126 -19.91 -15.98 3.17
C ASP A 126 -18.63 -15.19 3.47
N LEU A 127 -17.58 -15.39 2.68
CA LEU A 127 -16.33 -14.64 2.81
C LEU A 127 -16.53 -13.18 2.40
N LEU A 128 -17.31 -12.92 1.34
CA LEU A 128 -17.61 -11.57 0.88
C LEU A 128 -18.39 -10.78 1.94
N TRP A 129 -19.42 -11.39 2.53
CA TRP A 129 -20.19 -10.77 3.60
C TRP A 129 -19.36 -10.54 4.87
N LYS A 130 -18.49 -11.48 5.21
CA LYS A 130 -17.55 -11.29 6.32
C LYS A 130 -16.59 -10.13 6.05
N ALA A 131 -16.05 -10.00 4.85
CA ALA A 131 -15.19 -8.88 4.50
C ALA A 131 -15.95 -7.54 4.55
N LEU A 132 -17.20 -7.50 4.11
CA LEU A 132 -18.06 -6.32 4.23
C LEU A 132 -18.38 -5.96 5.70
N GLU A 133 -18.54 -6.95 6.57
CA GLU A 133 -18.71 -6.75 8.01
C GLU A 133 -17.46 -6.15 8.64
N GLU A 134 -16.30 -6.65 8.24
CA GLU A 134 -15.00 -6.21 8.75
C GLU A 134 -14.66 -4.76 8.39
N VAL A 135 -15.31 -4.20 7.36
CA VAL A 135 -15.17 -2.79 6.95
C VAL A 135 -16.44 -1.97 7.25
N GLU A 136 -17.35 -2.48 8.08
CA GLU A 136 -18.61 -1.82 8.47
C GLU A 136 -19.52 -1.42 7.29
N LEU A 137 -19.47 -2.17 6.17
CA LEU A 137 -20.35 -1.99 5.01
C LEU A 137 -21.48 -3.01 4.90
N LYS A 138 -21.53 -4.03 5.77
CA LYS A 138 -22.51 -5.12 5.68
C LYS A 138 -23.95 -4.62 5.69
N GLU A 139 -24.30 -3.70 6.60
CA GLU A 139 -25.66 -3.12 6.67
C GLU A 139 -25.98 -2.32 5.41
N ALA A 140 -25.10 -1.40 5.02
CA ALA A 140 -25.28 -0.58 3.82
C ALA A 140 -25.47 -1.41 2.54
N VAL A 141 -24.79 -2.56 2.42
CA VAL A 141 -24.96 -3.48 1.28
C VAL A 141 -26.23 -4.33 1.44
N SER A 142 -26.59 -4.73 2.66
CA SER A 142 -27.81 -5.53 2.94
C SER A 142 -29.09 -4.74 2.68
N ASP A 143 -29.07 -3.43 2.91
CA ASP A 143 -30.21 -2.54 2.67
C ASP A 143 -30.48 -2.30 1.18
N LEU A 144 -29.53 -2.64 0.30
CA LEU A 144 -29.77 -2.62 -1.14
C LEU A 144 -30.75 -3.74 -1.52
N VAL A 145 -31.68 -3.43 -2.44
CA VAL A 145 -32.76 -4.33 -2.89
C VAL A 145 -32.29 -5.75 -3.24
N SER A 146 -31.07 -5.92 -3.75
CA SER A 146 -30.51 -7.21 -4.15
C SER A 146 -29.23 -7.61 -3.40
N GLY A 147 -28.89 -6.95 -2.28
CA GLY A 147 -27.67 -7.26 -1.52
C GLY A 147 -26.41 -7.25 -2.40
N LEU A 148 -25.62 -8.33 -2.35
CA LEU A 148 -24.44 -8.53 -3.22
C LEU A 148 -24.76 -8.48 -4.72
N ASN A 149 -25.98 -8.82 -5.14
CA ASN A 149 -26.39 -8.79 -6.54
C ASN A 149 -26.87 -7.40 -7.00
N SER A 150 -26.83 -6.40 -6.12
CA SER A 150 -27.21 -5.04 -6.46
C SER A 150 -26.27 -4.46 -7.51
N LYS A 151 -26.86 -3.79 -8.50
CA LYS A 151 -26.10 -3.16 -9.59
C LYS A 151 -25.39 -1.91 -9.10
N MET A 152 -24.11 -1.81 -9.41
CA MET A 152 -23.27 -0.66 -9.21
C MET A 152 -23.28 0.21 -10.46
N SER A 153 -23.60 1.49 -10.28
CA SER A 153 -23.44 2.49 -11.33
C SER A 153 -21.97 2.61 -11.74
N GLU A 154 -21.71 3.03 -12.98
CA GLU A 154 -20.34 3.30 -13.42
C GLU A 154 -19.66 4.33 -12.49
N GLY A 155 -18.45 4.02 -12.03
CA GLY A 155 -17.74 4.82 -11.04
C GLY A 155 -18.29 4.74 -9.60
N GLY A 156 -19.31 3.93 -9.34
CA GLY A 156 -19.88 3.74 -8.01
C GLY A 156 -20.54 4.99 -7.42
N THR A 157 -21.21 5.78 -8.26
CA THR A 157 -21.87 7.04 -7.85
C THR A 157 -23.00 6.86 -6.83
N ASN A 158 -23.49 5.64 -6.67
CA ASN A 158 -24.44 5.25 -5.63
C ASN A 158 -23.82 5.15 -4.22
N PHE A 159 -22.48 5.23 -4.11
CA PHE A 159 -21.74 5.15 -2.85
C PHE A 159 -20.99 6.47 -2.60
N SER A 160 -20.78 6.82 -1.33
CA SER A 160 -19.87 7.91 -0.97
C SER A 160 -18.42 7.54 -1.31
N VAL A 161 -17.52 8.53 -1.39
CA VAL A 161 -16.08 8.28 -1.58
C VAL A 161 -15.55 7.34 -0.49
N GLY A 162 -15.91 7.58 0.76
CA GLY A 162 -15.53 6.74 1.90
C GLY A 162 -16.04 5.30 1.77
N GLN A 163 -17.31 5.11 1.39
CA GLN A 163 -17.84 3.77 1.18
C GLN A 163 -17.17 3.04 0.00
N ARG A 164 -16.86 3.74 -1.10
CA ARG A 164 -16.07 3.14 -2.19
C ARG A 164 -14.67 2.73 -1.71
N GLN A 165 -14.05 3.50 -0.82
CA GLN A 165 -12.78 3.15 -0.21
C GLN A 165 -12.87 1.89 0.65
N LEU A 166 -13.93 1.78 1.46
CA LEU A 166 -14.21 0.59 2.26
C LEU A 166 -14.45 -0.64 1.37
N VAL A 167 -15.07 -0.50 0.19
CA VAL A 167 -15.16 -1.60 -0.80
C VAL A 167 -13.76 -2.00 -1.31
N CYS A 168 -12.87 -1.03 -1.60
CA CYS A 168 -11.47 -1.33 -1.94
C CYS A 168 -10.73 -2.08 -0.82
N LEU A 169 -10.97 -1.68 0.44
CA LEU A 169 -10.42 -2.35 1.60
C LEU A 169 -10.96 -3.78 1.75
N ALA A 170 -12.26 -3.99 1.53
CA ALA A 170 -12.87 -5.33 1.52
C ALA A 170 -12.23 -6.23 0.45
N ARG A 171 -11.97 -5.72 -0.76
CA ARG A 171 -11.25 -6.46 -1.81
C ARG A 171 -9.87 -6.92 -1.34
N ALA A 172 -9.13 -6.04 -0.66
CA ALA A 172 -7.81 -6.37 -0.13
C ALA A 172 -7.87 -7.44 0.97
N ILE A 173 -8.90 -7.38 1.84
CA ILE A 173 -9.16 -8.39 2.88
C ILE A 173 -9.49 -9.74 2.26
N ILE A 174 -10.35 -9.79 1.25
CA ILE A 174 -10.75 -11.03 0.55
C ILE A 174 -9.52 -11.72 -0.06
N ARG A 175 -8.65 -10.95 -0.72
CA ARG A 175 -7.43 -11.49 -1.33
C ARG A 175 -6.40 -11.98 -0.33
N ASN A 176 -6.34 -11.40 0.87
CA ASN A 176 -5.46 -11.80 1.96
C ASN A 176 -3.99 -12.01 1.52
N ASN A 177 -3.48 -11.10 0.68
CA ASN A 177 -2.11 -11.14 0.20
C ASN A 177 -1.12 -10.69 1.27
N LYS A 178 0.11 -11.24 1.25
CA LYS A 178 1.18 -10.87 2.18
C LYS A 178 1.72 -9.46 2.00
N ILE A 179 1.47 -8.84 0.86
CA ILE A 179 1.95 -7.49 0.54
C ILE A 179 0.75 -6.61 0.20
N LEU A 180 0.63 -5.50 0.91
CA LEU A 180 -0.38 -4.47 0.71
C LEU A 180 0.29 -3.14 0.37
N VAL A 181 -0.20 -2.48 -0.67
CA VAL A 181 0.18 -1.11 -1.04
C VAL A 181 -1.00 -0.18 -0.80
N LEU A 182 -0.80 0.86 0.00
CA LEU A 182 -1.75 1.94 0.25
C LEU A 182 -1.24 3.17 -0.48
N ASP A 183 -1.98 3.60 -1.49
CA ASP A 183 -1.65 4.82 -2.24
C ASP A 183 -2.62 5.92 -1.79
N GLU A 184 -2.27 6.67 -0.75
CA GLU A 184 -3.07 7.79 -0.24
C GLU A 184 -4.56 7.49 -0.02
N ALA A 185 -4.85 6.28 0.45
CA ALA A 185 -6.18 5.70 0.54
C ALA A 185 -7.22 6.57 1.28
N THR A 186 -6.82 7.55 2.10
CA THR A 186 -7.73 8.35 2.93
C THR A 186 -7.70 9.85 2.62
N ALA A 187 -7.11 10.26 1.49
CA ALA A 187 -6.96 11.67 1.13
C ALA A 187 -8.29 12.44 1.02
N ASN A 188 -9.36 11.78 0.56
CA ASN A 188 -10.66 12.38 0.22
C ASN A 188 -11.83 11.84 1.06
N VAL A 189 -11.52 11.37 2.27
CA VAL A 189 -12.47 10.72 3.18
C VAL A 189 -12.67 11.57 4.42
N ASP A 190 -13.87 11.56 5.01
CA ASP A 190 -14.15 12.28 6.25
C ASP A 190 -13.36 11.67 7.44
N PRO A 191 -13.12 12.44 8.53
CA PRO A 191 -12.29 11.98 9.63
C PRO A 191 -12.76 10.70 10.34
N GLN A 192 -14.08 10.45 10.40
CA GLN A 192 -14.61 9.25 11.06
C GLN A 192 -14.32 8.02 10.20
N THR A 193 -14.60 8.10 8.90
CA THR A 193 -14.32 7.01 7.98
C THR A 193 -12.81 6.79 7.79
N ASP A 194 -11.98 7.84 7.82
CA ASP A 194 -10.50 7.72 7.82
C ASP A 194 -10.02 6.92 9.04
N ALA A 195 -10.50 7.25 10.24
CA ALA A 195 -10.16 6.52 11.46
C ALA A 195 -10.57 5.03 11.37
N LEU A 196 -11.76 4.74 10.83
CA LEU A 196 -12.23 3.37 10.60
C LEU A 196 -11.31 2.62 9.63
N ILE A 197 -10.95 3.23 8.50
CA ILE A 197 -10.06 2.63 7.49
C ILE A 197 -8.70 2.33 8.12
N GLN A 198 -8.10 3.30 8.81
CA GLN A 198 -6.80 3.15 9.46
C GLN A 198 -6.83 2.05 10.53
N HIS A 199 -7.87 2.01 11.37
CA HIS A 199 -8.03 0.98 12.38
C HIS A 199 -8.13 -0.42 11.74
N THR A 200 -8.96 -0.54 10.71
CA THR A 200 -9.17 -1.81 10.00
C THR A 200 -7.90 -2.27 9.31
N ILE A 201 -7.14 -1.37 8.69
CA ILE A 201 -5.86 -1.67 8.06
C ILE A 201 -4.88 -2.24 9.09
N ARG A 202 -4.70 -1.56 10.23
CA ARG A 202 -3.79 -2.00 11.30
C ARG A 202 -4.16 -3.39 11.83
N LYS A 203 -5.45 -3.63 12.04
CA LYS A 203 -5.96 -4.89 12.59
C LYS A 203 -5.85 -6.05 11.60
N LYS A 204 -6.29 -5.83 10.35
CA LYS A 204 -6.42 -6.91 9.34
C LYS A 204 -5.12 -7.24 8.65
N PHE A 205 -4.23 -6.26 8.49
CA PHE A 205 -2.96 -6.44 7.80
C PHE A 205 -1.77 -6.43 8.77
N ALA A 206 -1.99 -6.73 10.05
CA ALA A 206 -0.93 -6.92 11.04
C ALA A 206 0.12 -7.93 10.55
N ASN A 207 -0.34 -9.04 9.95
CA ASN A 207 0.50 -10.12 9.43
C ASN A 207 0.90 -9.96 7.94
N CYS A 208 0.93 -8.73 7.43
CA CYS A 208 1.33 -8.41 6.06
C CYS A 208 2.45 -7.37 6.04
N THR A 209 3.28 -7.36 5.01
CA THR A 209 4.15 -6.22 4.71
C THR A 209 3.29 -5.12 4.08
N VAL A 210 3.36 -3.89 4.60
CA VAL A 210 2.50 -2.79 4.16
C VAL A 210 3.34 -1.61 3.70
N LEU A 211 3.12 -1.14 2.47
CA LEU A 211 3.77 0.05 1.92
C LEU A 211 2.73 1.15 1.83
N THR A 212 2.96 2.29 2.48
CA THR A 212 2.01 3.40 2.55
C THR A 212 2.60 4.64 1.92
N ILE A 213 2.14 5.01 0.72
CA ILE A 213 2.40 6.35 0.19
C ILE A 213 1.54 7.35 0.94
N ALA A 214 2.20 8.33 1.55
CA ALA A 214 1.53 9.34 2.34
C ALA A 214 1.84 10.75 1.85
N HIS A 215 0.78 11.51 1.59
CA HIS A 215 0.82 12.98 1.56
C HIS A 215 0.63 13.60 2.95
N ARG A 216 0.02 12.86 3.90
CA ARG A 216 -0.16 13.31 5.27
C ARG A 216 0.79 12.55 6.20
N LEU A 217 1.79 13.22 6.76
CA LEU A 217 2.82 12.54 7.57
C LEU A 217 2.25 11.73 8.75
N HIS A 218 1.13 12.18 9.35
CA HIS A 218 0.54 11.50 10.50
C HIS A 218 0.15 10.03 10.23
N THR A 219 -0.11 9.65 8.97
CA THR A 219 -0.47 8.27 8.63
C THR A 219 0.72 7.31 8.59
N VAL A 220 1.95 7.84 8.68
CA VAL A 220 3.19 7.06 8.56
C VAL A 220 4.16 7.27 9.72
N MET A 221 3.91 8.21 10.63
CA MET A 221 4.83 8.47 11.74
C MET A 221 4.96 7.33 12.74
N ASP A 222 4.04 6.37 12.76
CA ASP A 222 4.11 5.16 13.57
C ASP A 222 4.53 3.91 12.78
N SER A 223 4.96 4.07 11.53
CA SER A 223 5.53 3.00 10.70
C SER A 223 6.83 2.46 11.30
N ASP A 224 7.13 1.19 11.03
CA ASP A 224 8.41 0.57 11.41
C ASP A 224 9.60 1.29 10.74
N LYS A 225 9.41 1.72 9.49
CA LYS A 225 10.36 2.57 8.75
C LYS A 225 9.65 3.60 7.91
N VAL A 226 10.34 4.71 7.64
CA VAL A 226 9.94 5.70 6.65
C VAL A 226 11.01 5.79 5.56
N LEU A 227 10.62 5.52 4.32
CA LEU A 227 11.38 5.77 3.11
C LEU A 227 11.12 7.21 2.66
N VAL A 228 12.14 8.05 2.74
CA VAL A 228 12.08 9.42 2.23
C VAL A 228 12.69 9.44 0.83
N MET A 229 11.88 9.83 -0.14
CA MET A 229 12.27 9.97 -1.54
C MET A 229 12.51 11.43 -1.89
N ASP A 230 13.59 11.70 -2.61
CA ASP A 230 13.85 12.99 -3.26
C ASP A 230 14.47 12.80 -4.66
N ALA A 231 13.93 13.53 -5.63
CA ALA A 231 14.39 13.52 -7.03
C ALA A 231 14.67 12.13 -7.65
N GLY A 232 13.88 11.11 -7.26
CA GLY A 232 14.02 9.74 -7.74
C GLY A 232 14.95 8.84 -6.93
N THR A 233 15.54 9.35 -5.85
CA THR A 233 16.49 8.63 -5.00
C THR A 233 15.91 8.40 -3.60
N MET A 234 16.41 7.38 -2.91
CA MET A 234 16.20 7.20 -1.48
C MET A 234 17.22 8.07 -0.73
N VAL A 235 16.76 9.09 -0.02
CA VAL A 235 17.64 9.98 0.76
C VAL A 235 17.70 9.58 2.24
N GLU A 236 16.64 8.97 2.78
CA GLU A 236 16.58 8.47 4.16
C GLU A 236 15.74 7.20 4.21
N PHE A 237 16.11 6.24 5.06
CA PHE A 237 15.34 5.02 5.28
C PHE A 237 15.66 4.40 6.64
N ASP A 238 14.85 4.73 7.64
CA ASP A 238 14.95 4.19 9.00
C ASP A 238 13.63 4.43 9.75
N HIS A 239 13.56 4.01 11.02
CA HIS A 239 12.44 4.33 11.88
C HIS A 239 12.26 5.86 12.01
N PRO A 240 11.04 6.41 11.90
CA PRO A 240 10.81 7.86 11.88
C PRO A 240 11.40 8.59 13.10
N HIS A 241 11.39 7.99 14.30
CA HIS A 241 12.04 8.57 15.48
C HIS A 241 13.56 8.77 15.30
N ILE A 242 14.25 7.81 14.68
CA ILE A 242 15.70 7.88 14.43
C ILE A 242 15.98 8.97 13.39
N LEU A 243 15.21 8.99 12.30
CA LEU A 243 15.34 10.00 11.25
C LEU A 243 15.13 11.42 11.79
N LEU A 244 14.21 11.60 12.74
CA LEU A 244 13.95 12.89 13.39
C LEU A 244 15.07 13.36 14.34
N GLN A 245 16.06 12.52 14.67
CA GLN A 245 17.23 12.97 15.43
C GLN A 245 18.22 13.77 14.56
N ASN A 246 18.11 13.68 13.23
CA ASN A 246 18.89 14.49 12.31
C ASN A 246 18.12 15.77 11.97
N GLU A 247 18.45 16.88 12.64
CA GLU A 247 17.82 18.19 12.38
C GLU A 247 18.11 18.75 10.98
N SER A 248 19.14 18.24 10.30
CA SER A 248 19.43 18.54 8.89
C SER A 248 18.78 17.57 7.90
N GLY A 249 18.03 16.58 8.41
CA GLY A 249 17.40 15.53 7.63
C GLY A 249 16.16 15.98 6.87
N PHE A 250 15.83 15.23 5.81
CA PHE A 250 14.68 15.50 4.96
C PHE A 250 13.36 15.29 5.71
N LEU A 251 13.22 14.19 6.46
CA LEU A 251 12.01 13.96 7.26
C LEU A 251 11.81 15.05 8.31
N TYR A 252 12.87 15.45 9.01
CA TYR A 252 12.81 16.55 9.98
C TYR A 252 12.30 17.83 9.31
N GLY A 253 12.88 18.21 8.17
CA GLY A 253 12.43 19.36 7.39
C GLY A 253 10.96 19.29 6.98
N MET A 254 10.47 18.11 6.55
CA MET A 254 9.05 17.91 6.22
C MET A 254 8.15 18.06 7.46
N VAL A 255 8.56 17.52 8.60
CA VAL A 255 7.80 17.64 9.86
C VAL A 255 7.72 19.09 10.32
N GLN A 256 8.81 19.86 10.28
CA GLN A 256 8.79 21.27 10.68
C GLN A 256 7.88 22.12 9.78
N GLN A 257 7.74 21.77 8.49
CA GLN A 257 6.83 22.45 7.56
C GLN A 257 5.34 22.25 7.87
N THR A 258 4.99 21.28 8.73
CA THR A 258 3.59 21.06 9.17
C THR A 258 3.12 22.06 10.23
N GLY A 259 4.01 22.91 10.74
CA GLY A 259 3.75 23.86 11.82
C GLY A 259 3.95 23.25 13.20
N LYS A 260 4.26 24.12 14.19
CA LYS A 260 4.75 23.71 15.52
C LYS A 260 3.85 22.68 16.22
N ALA A 261 2.55 22.93 16.29
CA ALA A 261 1.61 22.06 16.99
C ALA A 261 1.56 20.65 16.36
N MET A 262 1.54 20.56 15.03
CA MET A 262 1.53 19.27 14.34
C MET A 262 2.90 18.57 14.44
N ALA A 263 4.00 19.32 14.32
CA ALA A 263 5.35 18.77 14.47
C ALA A 263 5.56 18.09 15.84
N GLU A 264 5.05 18.69 16.92
CA GLU A 264 5.07 18.10 18.26
C GLU A 264 4.26 16.79 18.34
N VAL A 265 3.08 16.74 17.70
CA VAL A 265 2.24 15.55 17.62
C VAL A 265 2.95 14.43 16.83
N LEU A 266 3.45 14.74 15.63
CA LEU A 266 4.15 13.78 14.77
C LEU A 266 5.39 13.20 15.45
N THR A 267 6.17 14.04 16.13
CA THR A 267 7.36 13.62 16.89
C THR A 267 6.98 12.74 18.08
N ARG A 268 5.87 13.05 18.77
CA ARG A 268 5.36 12.23 19.87
C ARG A 268 4.92 10.85 19.39
N VAL A 269 4.18 10.78 18.29
CA VAL A 269 3.74 9.52 17.67
C VAL A 269 4.94 8.65 17.31
N ALA A 270 5.94 9.23 16.63
CA ALA A 270 7.16 8.52 16.26
C ALA A 270 7.92 8.00 17.49
N LYS A 271 8.07 8.82 18.53
CA LYS A 271 8.74 8.42 19.78
C LYS A 271 7.99 7.30 20.51
N GLN A 272 6.66 7.35 20.53
CA GLN A 272 5.84 6.30 21.15
C GLN A 272 5.97 4.98 20.39
N SER A 273 5.88 5.00 19.06
CA SER A 273 6.04 3.79 18.24
C SER A 273 7.43 3.17 18.44
N TYR A 274 8.49 3.99 18.45
CA TYR A 274 9.86 3.51 18.67
C TYR A 274 10.05 2.81 20.01
N ARG A 275 9.42 3.31 21.07
CA ARG A 275 9.48 2.70 22.41
C ARG A 275 8.79 1.34 22.43
N LYS A 276 7.65 1.19 21.77
CA LYS A 276 6.93 -0.09 21.65
C LYS A 276 7.79 -1.15 20.96
N LEU A 277 8.57 -0.74 19.95
CA LEU A 277 9.53 -1.61 19.25
C LEU A 277 10.68 -2.07 20.16
N GLN A 278 11.17 -1.21 21.07
CA GLN A 278 12.28 -1.55 21.97
C GLN A 278 11.85 -2.35 23.21
N SER A 279 10.62 -2.16 23.69
CA SER A 279 10.07 -2.87 24.85
C SER A 279 8.68 -3.45 24.54
N PRO A 280 8.59 -4.57 23.80
CA PRO A 280 7.30 -5.17 23.45
C PRO A 280 6.50 -5.66 24.66
N GLU A 281 7.20 -6.07 25.73
CA GLU A 281 6.60 -6.68 26.93
C GLU A 281 5.82 -5.68 27.79
N ASP A 282 6.17 -4.39 27.76
CA ASP A 282 5.54 -3.35 28.58
C ASP A 282 4.14 -2.94 28.08
N PHE A 283 3.69 -3.42 26.93
CA PHE A 283 2.46 -2.99 26.25
C PHE A 283 1.47 -4.14 25.96
N LEU A 284 1.65 -5.31 26.56
CA LEU A 284 0.75 -6.47 26.41
C LEU A 284 -0.48 -6.44 27.33
N GLU A 285 -0.69 -5.38 28.13
CA GLU A 285 -1.77 -5.27 29.12
C GLU A 285 -2.83 -4.17 28.87
N GLU A 286 -2.92 -3.56 27.68
CA GLU A 286 -3.99 -2.60 27.33
C GLU A 286 -4.90 -3.05 26.18
#